data_AF-A0A923WXV1-F1
#
_entry.id   AF-A0A923WXV1-F1
#
_cell.length_a   1.000
_cell.length_b   1.000
_cell.length_c   1.000
_cell.angle_alpha   90.00
_cell.angle_beta   90.00
_cell.angle_gamma   90.00
#
_symmetry.space_group_name_H-M   'P 1'
#
loop_
_entity.id
_entity.type
_entity.pdbx_description
1 polymer ?
#
loop_
_entity_poly.entity_id
_entity_poly.type
_entity_poly.pdbx_seq_one_letter_code
_entity_poly.pdbx_strand_id
1 'polypeptide(L)'
;MRTVSKGASGSQKMPNTQIATFLNDRLVIFIRSWNGPEVFQKIIDEVNHYMSSVEADLEVTSPFEYSENLTMLANKVKISMLLANDNIHNTDNKEIYQHGAEVAILFQKDTEVAWASVGRFSLEALKEDRKLKLFDSGSRFDDTILLPVNLIGIIKNPDVLSGSISTKKLQQIEIKSVFGQYESVWECQISDF
;
A
#
# COMPACT_ATOMS: atom_id res chain seq x y z
N MET A 1 -8.54 7.11 10.96
CA MET A 1 -7.34 6.53 11.59
C MET A 1 -6.35 7.64 11.91
N ARG A 2 -5.41 7.47 12.86
CA ARG A 2 -4.34 8.45 13.11
C ARG A 2 -2.99 7.83 12.76
N THR A 3 -2.25 8.45 11.83
CA THR A 3 -0.92 7.97 11.41
C THR A 3 0.19 8.68 12.19
N VAL A 4 1.13 7.90 12.74
CA VAL A 4 2.38 8.37 13.37
C VAL A 4 3.55 7.75 12.63
N SER A 5 4.53 8.55 12.21
CA SER A 5 5.73 8.07 11.52
C SER A 5 6.96 8.14 12.43
N LYS A 6 7.79 7.09 12.39
CA LYS A 6 9.12 7.05 12.99
C LYS A 6 10.09 6.57 11.92
N GLY A 7 11.08 7.39 11.57
CA GLY A 7 12.08 7.06 10.56
C GLY A 7 13.50 7.24 11.08
N ALA A 8 14.40 6.36 10.68
CA ALA A 8 15.84 6.54 10.85
C ALA A 8 16.43 7.18 9.58
N SER A 9 17.10 8.33 9.70
CA SER A 9 17.84 8.93 8.59
C SER A 9 19.28 8.40 8.57
N GLY A 10 19.58 7.57 7.58
CA GLY A 10 20.94 7.18 7.24
C GLY A 10 21.69 8.24 6.43
N SER A 11 22.99 8.05 6.25
CA SER A 11 23.85 8.86 5.37
C SER A 11 23.69 8.52 3.88
N GLN A 12 22.96 7.45 3.52
CA GLN A 12 22.66 7.07 2.14
C GLN A 12 21.37 7.76 1.64
N LYS A 13 21.40 8.31 0.42
CA LYS A 13 20.21 8.84 -0.28
C LYS A 13 19.33 7.68 -0.77
N MET A 14 18.51 7.14 0.13
CA MET A 14 17.51 6.12 -0.20
C MET A 14 16.17 6.76 -0.56
N PRO A 15 15.33 6.09 -1.37
CA PRO A 15 13.99 6.58 -1.66
C PRO A 15 13.17 6.66 -0.37
N ASN A 16 12.74 7.87 -0.02
CA ASN A 16 11.92 8.09 1.15
C ASN A 16 10.49 7.63 0.89
N THR A 17 9.89 7.00 1.90
CA THR A 17 8.47 6.64 1.83
C THR A 17 7.63 7.87 2.16
N GLN A 18 6.80 8.26 1.22
CA GLN A 18 5.83 9.33 1.34
C GLN A 18 4.48 8.73 1.75
N ILE A 19 3.70 9.48 2.53
CA ILE A 19 2.39 9.05 3.03
C ILE A 19 1.35 10.07 2.60
N ALA A 20 0.23 9.60 2.11
CA ALA A 20 -0.94 10.42 1.85
C ALA A 20 -2.17 9.83 2.55
N THR A 21 -3.01 10.68 3.13
CA THR A 21 -4.27 10.29 3.77
C THR A 21 -5.45 10.97 3.09
N PHE A 22 -6.54 10.22 2.91
CA PHE A 22 -7.76 10.68 2.26
C PHE A 22 -9.01 10.12 2.96
N LEU A 23 -10.19 10.61 2.57
CA LEU A 23 -11.49 10.12 3.04
C LEU A 23 -11.65 10.17 4.57
N ASN A 24 -11.22 11.28 5.19
CA ASN A 24 -11.16 11.47 6.64
C ASN A 24 -10.25 10.43 7.33
N ASP A 25 -9.03 10.30 6.82
CA ASP A 25 -8.01 9.34 7.28
C ASP A 25 -8.47 7.88 7.28
N ARG A 26 -9.39 7.53 6.38
CA ARG A 26 -9.84 6.14 6.15
C ARG A 26 -9.08 5.47 5.03
N LEU A 27 -8.51 6.25 4.11
CA LEU A 27 -7.58 5.77 3.10
C LEU A 27 -6.19 6.28 3.45
N VAL A 28 -5.23 5.38 3.60
CA VAL A 28 -3.81 5.71 3.82
C VAL A 28 -2.99 5.02 2.76
N ILE A 29 -2.15 5.78 2.06
CA ILE A 29 -1.32 5.30 0.96
C ILE A 29 0.14 5.58 1.31
N PHE A 30 0.96 4.53 1.32
CA PHE A 30 2.40 4.57 1.53
C PHE A 30 3.09 4.33 0.21
N ILE A 31 3.95 5.24 -0.22
CA ILE A 31 4.59 5.18 -1.53
C ILE A 31 6.08 5.41 -1.36
N ARG A 32 6.88 4.45 -1.83
CA ARG A 32 8.32 4.61 -1.97
C ARG A 32 8.67 4.61 -3.45
N SER A 33 8.87 5.80 -4.00
CA SER A 33 9.20 6.00 -5.40
C SER A 33 10.68 5.77 -5.66
N TRP A 34 11.00 4.93 -6.63
CA TRP A 34 12.39 4.67 -7.05
C TRP A 34 12.87 5.62 -8.15
N ASN A 35 11.96 6.33 -8.82
CA ASN A 35 12.30 7.40 -9.75
C ASN A 35 11.13 8.36 -9.99
N GLY A 36 11.42 9.67 -9.95
CA GLY A 36 10.51 10.76 -10.29
C GLY A 36 9.42 11.03 -9.23
N PRO A 37 9.18 12.30 -8.83
CA PRO A 37 8.05 12.63 -7.96
C PRO A 37 6.70 12.46 -8.66
N GLU A 38 6.66 12.43 -9.98
CA GLU A 38 5.42 12.35 -10.79
C GLU A 38 4.65 11.05 -10.55
N VAL A 39 5.36 9.93 -10.32
CA VAL A 39 4.73 8.63 -10.05
C VAL A 39 3.90 8.65 -8.76
N PHE A 40 4.30 9.46 -7.77
CA PHE A 40 3.58 9.60 -6.51
C PHE A 40 2.18 10.18 -6.74
N GLN A 41 2.09 11.26 -7.52
CA GLN A 41 0.82 11.92 -7.79
C GLN A 41 -0.11 11.02 -8.61
N LYS A 42 0.42 10.33 -9.63
CA LYS A 42 -0.37 9.39 -10.45
C LYS A 42 -0.98 8.25 -9.62
N ILE A 43 -0.20 7.65 -8.72
CA ILE A 43 -0.69 6.60 -7.83
C ILE A 43 -1.80 7.15 -6.93
N ILE A 44 -1.58 8.31 -6.34
CA ILE A 44 -2.58 8.94 -5.46
C ILE A 44 -3.85 9.24 -6.21
N ASP A 45 -3.77 9.86 -7.39
CA ASP A 45 -4.94 10.28 -8.14
C ASP A 45 -5.79 9.07 -8.52
N GLU A 46 -5.18 8.01 -9.05
CA GLU A 46 -5.88 6.80 -9.48
C GLU A 46 -6.49 6.05 -8.28
N VAL A 47 -5.70 5.83 -7.22
CA VAL A 47 -6.16 5.11 -6.03
C VAL A 47 -7.26 5.89 -5.33
N ASN A 48 -7.07 7.20 -5.12
CA ASN A 48 -8.06 8.04 -4.45
C ASN A 48 -9.33 8.17 -5.29
N HIS A 49 -9.24 8.30 -6.61
CA HIS A 49 -10.40 8.35 -7.50
C HIS A 49 -11.24 7.08 -7.38
N TYR A 50 -10.62 5.91 -7.55
CA TYR A 50 -11.33 4.63 -7.46
C TYR A 50 -11.91 4.40 -6.05
N MET A 51 -11.11 4.63 -5.00
CA MET A 51 -11.54 4.40 -3.62
C MET A 51 -12.62 5.38 -3.16
N SER A 52 -12.65 6.61 -3.69
CA SER A 52 -13.74 7.57 -3.43
C SER A 52 -15.07 7.07 -4.00
N SER A 53 -15.05 6.49 -5.19
CA SER A 53 -16.24 5.87 -5.80
C SER A 53 -16.73 4.65 -5.01
N VAL A 54 -15.79 3.83 -4.52
CA VAL A 54 -16.07 2.70 -3.62
C VAL A 54 -16.68 3.17 -2.29
N GLU A 55 -16.17 4.27 -1.74
CA GLU A 55 -16.66 4.85 -0.50
C GLU A 55 -18.09 5.35 -0.65
N ALA A 56 -18.40 6.00 -1.78
CA ALA A 56 -19.73 6.49 -2.13
C ALA A 56 -20.72 5.40 -2.61
N ASP A 57 -20.34 4.11 -2.49
CA ASP A 57 -21.14 2.96 -2.92
C ASP A 57 -21.59 3.02 -4.38
N LEU A 58 -20.78 3.65 -5.24
CA LEU A 58 -21.01 3.66 -6.68
C LEU A 58 -20.62 2.32 -7.28
N GLU A 59 -21.39 1.85 -8.26
CA GLU A 59 -20.99 0.71 -9.08
C GLU A 59 -19.81 1.12 -9.96
N VAL A 60 -18.63 0.58 -9.64
CA VAL A 60 -17.41 0.78 -10.42
C VAL A 60 -17.11 -0.50 -11.18
N THR A 61 -17.01 -0.39 -12.51
CA THR A 61 -16.53 -1.50 -13.33
C THR A 61 -15.00 -1.53 -13.30
N SER A 62 -14.43 -2.73 -13.33
CA SER A 62 -12.99 -2.94 -13.38
C SER A 62 -12.65 -3.98 -14.44
N PRO A 63 -11.54 -3.82 -15.18
CA PRO A 63 -11.04 -4.85 -16.08
C PRO A 63 -10.40 -6.04 -15.33
N PHE A 64 -10.23 -5.94 -14.02
CA PHE A 64 -9.58 -6.96 -13.20
C PHE A 64 -10.59 -7.84 -12.49
N GLU A 65 -10.31 -9.14 -12.45
CA GLU A 65 -11.15 -10.12 -11.78
C GLU A 65 -11.00 -10.07 -10.26
N TYR A 66 -12.10 -10.33 -9.56
CA TYR A 66 -12.07 -10.53 -8.13
C TYR A 66 -11.46 -11.87 -7.77
N SER A 67 -10.63 -11.88 -6.74
CA SER A 67 -10.13 -13.11 -6.13
C SER A 67 -11.16 -13.63 -5.14
N GLU A 68 -11.67 -14.85 -5.37
CA GLU A 68 -12.76 -15.46 -4.60
C GLU A 68 -12.42 -15.67 -3.12
N ASN A 69 -11.13 -15.76 -2.79
CA ASN A 69 -10.62 -15.93 -1.43
C ASN A 69 -10.50 -14.60 -0.64
N LEU A 70 -10.81 -13.46 -1.27
CA LEU A 70 -10.73 -12.14 -0.65
C LEU A 70 -12.13 -11.57 -0.39
N THR A 71 -12.24 -10.72 0.63
CA THR A 71 -13.45 -9.93 0.85
C THR A 71 -13.66 -8.94 -0.31
N MET A 72 -14.88 -8.42 -0.43
CA MET A 72 -15.19 -7.39 -1.43
C MET A 72 -14.33 -6.14 -1.24
N LEU A 73 -14.11 -5.71 0.02
CA LEU A 73 -13.29 -4.53 0.31
C LEU A 73 -11.82 -4.75 -0.04
N ALA A 74 -11.24 -5.91 0.32
CA ALA A 74 -9.87 -6.26 -0.04
C ALA A 74 -9.67 -6.35 -1.56
N ASN A 75 -10.65 -6.91 -2.28
CA ASN A 75 -10.65 -6.92 -3.74
C ASN A 75 -10.64 -5.50 -4.32
N LYS A 76 -11.47 -4.59 -3.80
CA LYS A 76 -11.50 -3.19 -4.25
C LYS A 76 -10.17 -2.46 -4.02
N VAL A 77 -9.53 -2.67 -2.87
CA VAL A 77 -8.20 -2.09 -2.59
C VAL A 77 -7.12 -2.71 -3.48
N LYS A 78 -7.18 -4.00 -3.77
CA LYS A 78 -6.30 -4.66 -4.75
C LYS A 78 -6.48 -4.05 -6.15
N ILE A 79 -7.73 -3.86 -6.59
CA ILE A 79 -8.04 -3.30 -7.90
C ILE A 79 -7.55 -1.86 -8.05
N SER A 80 -7.71 -1.01 -7.02
CA SER A 80 -7.19 0.37 -7.10
C SER A 80 -5.68 0.39 -7.32
N MET A 81 -4.95 -0.54 -6.71
CA MET A 81 -3.51 -0.73 -6.95
C MET A 81 -3.21 -1.21 -8.38
N LEU A 82 -4.00 -2.14 -8.91
CA LEU A 82 -3.85 -2.64 -10.29
C LEU A 82 -4.17 -1.57 -11.34
N LEU A 83 -5.17 -0.71 -11.09
CA LEU A 83 -5.49 0.44 -11.94
C LEU A 83 -4.34 1.44 -11.96
N ALA A 84 -3.78 1.77 -10.80
CA ALA A 84 -2.59 2.64 -10.72
C ALA A 84 -1.41 2.04 -11.47
N ASN A 85 -1.21 0.73 -11.37
CA ASN A 85 -0.19 0.02 -12.13
C ASN A 85 -0.40 0.12 -13.65
N ASP A 86 -1.60 -0.19 -14.12
CA ASP A 86 -1.93 -0.17 -15.54
C ASP A 86 -1.80 1.23 -16.13
N ASN A 87 -2.25 2.26 -15.40
CA ASN A 87 -2.10 3.66 -15.79
C ASN A 87 -0.62 4.00 -15.99
N ILE A 88 0.24 3.76 -15.00
CA ILE A 88 1.68 4.06 -15.11
C ILE A 88 2.35 3.21 -16.20
N HIS A 89 2.01 1.92 -16.27
CA HIS A 89 2.60 1.02 -17.25
C HIS A 89 2.32 1.50 -18.68
N ASN A 90 1.08 1.91 -18.95
CA ASN A 90 0.65 2.29 -20.30
C ASN A 90 1.02 3.73 -20.67
N THR A 91 1.14 4.64 -19.70
CA THR A 91 1.47 6.06 -19.95
C THR A 91 2.97 6.33 -19.98
N ASP A 92 3.72 5.75 -19.05
CA ASP A 92 5.10 6.14 -18.79
C ASP A 92 6.11 5.07 -19.18
N ASN A 93 5.75 3.81 -18.98
CA ASN A 93 6.67 2.68 -19.07
C ASN A 93 6.46 1.79 -20.30
N LYS A 94 5.62 2.24 -21.23
CA LYS A 94 5.21 1.45 -22.40
C LYS A 94 6.38 1.05 -23.30
N GLU A 95 7.31 1.98 -23.50
CA GLU A 95 8.47 1.78 -24.39
C GLU A 95 9.78 1.65 -23.60
N ILE A 96 9.93 2.43 -22.53
CA ILE A 96 11.13 2.46 -21.69
C ILE A 96 10.68 2.56 -20.24
N TYR A 97 11.25 1.74 -19.36
CA TYR A 97 10.99 1.80 -17.93
C TYR A 97 11.59 3.07 -17.31
N GLN A 98 10.74 4.00 -16.92
CA GLN A 98 11.10 5.29 -16.33
C GLN A 98 10.66 5.41 -14.88
N HIS A 99 9.47 4.92 -14.54
CA HIS A 99 8.85 5.16 -13.23
C HIS A 99 8.46 3.86 -12.52
N GLY A 100 8.82 3.74 -11.26
CA GLY A 100 8.47 2.58 -10.46
C GLY A 100 8.37 2.93 -8.99
N ALA A 101 7.41 2.32 -8.29
CA ALA A 101 7.21 2.55 -6.89
C ALA A 101 6.80 1.28 -6.14
N GLU A 102 7.20 1.20 -4.88
CA GLU A 102 6.64 0.27 -3.91
C GLU A 102 5.46 0.97 -3.25
N VAL A 103 4.35 0.26 -3.07
CA VAL A 103 3.11 0.84 -2.56
C VAL A 103 2.49 -0.07 -1.50
N ALA A 104 1.99 0.52 -0.42
CA ALA A 104 1.04 -0.13 0.47
C ALA A 104 -0.19 0.78 0.66
N ILE A 105 -1.37 0.18 0.69
CA ILE A 105 -2.65 0.88 0.87
C ILE A 105 -3.35 0.26 2.07
N LEU A 106 -3.88 1.11 2.95
CA LEU A 106 -4.86 0.74 3.96
C LEU A 106 -6.17 1.47 3.67
N PHE A 107 -7.28 0.73 3.75
CA PHE A 107 -8.60 1.31 3.67
C PHE A 107 -9.52 0.76 4.76
N GLN A 108 -10.08 1.65 5.57
CA GLN A 108 -11.05 1.29 6.61
C GLN A 108 -12.46 1.65 6.13
N LYS A 109 -13.34 0.65 6.10
CA LYS A 109 -14.79 0.84 5.91
C LYS A 109 -15.54 -0.06 6.86
N ASP A 110 -16.51 0.51 7.57
CA ASP A 110 -17.30 -0.16 8.60
C ASP A 110 -16.45 -0.94 9.62
N THR A 111 -16.62 -2.26 9.69
CA THR A 111 -15.93 -3.14 10.63
C THR A 111 -14.71 -3.87 10.03
N GLU A 112 -14.21 -3.36 8.91
CA GLU A 112 -13.14 -3.98 8.13
C GLU A 112 -12.03 -2.98 7.81
N VAL A 113 -10.77 -3.42 7.98
CA VAL A 113 -9.61 -2.76 7.37
C VAL A 113 -9.06 -3.66 6.28
N ALA A 114 -9.19 -3.21 5.04
CA ALA A 114 -8.61 -3.84 3.87
C ALA A 114 -7.23 -3.26 3.57
N TRP A 115 -6.37 -4.08 2.97
CA TRP A 115 -5.03 -3.67 2.61
C TRP A 115 -4.58 -4.32 1.30
N ALA A 116 -3.69 -3.62 0.60
CA ALA A 116 -2.94 -4.17 -0.52
C ALA A 116 -1.51 -3.65 -0.51
N SER A 117 -0.56 -4.43 -1.03
CA SER A 117 0.83 -4.04 -1.12
C SER A 117 1.58 -4.69 -2.28
N VAL A 118 2.48 -3.90 -2.87
CA VAL A 118 3.51 -4.30 -3.84
C VAL A 118 4.84 -3.71 -3.40
N GLY A 119 5.89 -4.53 -3.42
CA GLY A 119 7.24 -4.14 -2.97
C GLY A 119 7.50 -4.51 -1.52
N ARG A 120 8.39 -3.77 -0.86
CA ARG A 120 8.96 -4.11 0.44
C ARG A 120 8.24 -3.43 1.60
N PHE A 121 7.08 -3.97 1.96
CA PHE A 121 6.35 -3.58 3.15
C PHE A 121 6.02 -4.79 4.00
N SER A 122 5.85 -4.57 5.29
CA SER A 122 5.27 -5.56 6.19
C SER A 122 4.15 -4.92 6.98
N LEU A 123 3.15 -5.72 7.30
CA LEU A 123 1.98 -5.30 8.04
C LEU A 123 1.81 -6.16 9.27
N GLU A 124 1.77 -5.52 10.42
CA GLU A 124 1.48 -6.13 11.70
C GLU A 124 0.23 -5.46 12.30
N ALA A 125 -0.57 -6.21 13.04
CA ALA A 125 -1.76 -5.72 13.72
C ALA A 125 -1.68 -6.05 15.21
N LEU A 126 -1.96 -5.06 16.06
CA LEU A 126 -2.19 -5.27 17.48
C LEU A 126 -3.69 -5.43 17.69
N LYS A 127 -4.11 -6.65 18.02
CA LYS A 127 -5.52 -6.99 18.24
C LYS A 127 -5.64 -7.65 19.61
N GLU A 128 -6.42 -7.03 20.49
CA GLU A 128 -6.37 -7.29 21.94
C GLU A 128 -4.93 -7.16 22.45
N ASP A 129 -4.39 -8.20 23.09
CA ASP A 129 -3.02 -8.26 23.60
C ASP A 129 -2.10 -9.10 22.70
N ARG A 130 -2.48 -9.29 21.43
CA ARG A 130 -1.72 -10.12 20.47
C ARG A 130 -1.25 -9.31 19.28
N LYS A 131 0.04 -9.42 18.99
CA LYS A 131 0.63 -8.94 17.74
C LYS A 131 0.51 -10.01 16.67
N LEU A 132 -0.17 -9.68 15.58
CA LEU A 132 -0.41 -10.57 14.45
C LEU A 132 0.38 -10.04 13.24
N LYS A 133 1.27 -10.86 12.69
CA LYS A 133 1.93 -10.57 11.42
C LYS A 133 0.98 -10.93 10.28
N LEU A 134 0.47 -9.94 9.56
CA LEU A 134 -0.49 -10.14 8.47
C LEU A 134 0.22 -10.49 7.17
N PHE A 135 1.24 -9.73 6.81
CA PHE A 135 2.15 -10.07 5.72
C PHE A 135 3.53 -9.47 5.92
N ASP A 136 4.48 -9.99 5.16
CA ASP A 136 5.82 -9.44 5.02
C ASP A 136 6.33 -9.76 3.63
N SER A 137 6.38 -8.73 2.80
CA SER A 137 7.00 -8.80 1.50
C SER A 137 8.38 -8.15 1.59
N GLY A 138 9.40 -8.96 1.35
CA GLY A 138 10.71 -8.49 0.94
C GLY A 138 11.61 -7.83 1.99
N SER A 139 11.18 -7.64 3.24
CA SER A 139 12.06 -7.12 4.31
C SER A 139 13.27 -8.02 4.56
N ARG A 140 13.11 -9.33 4.34
CA ARG A 140 14.18 -10.34 4.43
C ARG A 140 15.24 -10.27 3.32
N PHE A 141 15.02 -9.48 2.27
CA PHE A 141 15.92 -9.38 1.12
C PHE A 141 16.71 -8.06 1.12
N ASP A 142 16.58 -7.28 2.17
CA ASP A 142 17.13 -5.94 2.28
C ASP A 142 18.66 -5.88 2.41
N ASP A 143 19.26 -6.97 2.87
CA ASP A 143 20.71 -7.16 2.98
C ASP A 143 21.33 -7.84 1.74
N THR A 144 20.51 -8.47 0.92
CA THR A 144 20.91 -9.39 -0.14
C THR A 144 20.55 -8.89 -1.54
N ILE A 145 19.52 -8.05 -1.67
CA ILE A 145 19.03 -7.51 -2.94
C ILE A 145 19.00 -5.98 -2.88
N LEU A 146 19.89 -5.36 -3.66
CA LEU A 146 20.05 -3.91 -3.74
C LEU A 146 18.88 -3.17 -4.38
N LEU A 147 18.07 -3.86 -5.21
CA LEU A 147 16.98 -3.27 -5.99
C LEU A 147 15.63 -3.94 -5.69
N PRO A 148 14.52 -3.19 -5.68
CA PRO A 148 13.20 -3.74 -5.41
C PRO A 148 12.87 -4.82 -6.44
N VAL A 149 12.31 -5.94 -5.97
CA VAL A 149 12.00 -7.11 -6.81
C VAL A 149 10.61 -7.01 -7.44
N ASN A 150 9.74 -6.16 -6.90
CA ASN A 150 8.38 -5.97 -7.38
C ASN A 150 8.01 -4.48 -7.24
N LEU A 151 7.57 -3.88 -8.33
CA LEU A 151 7.28 -2.46 -8.44
C LEU A 151 5.99 -2.25 -9.24
N ILE A 152 5.16 -1.34 -8.74
CA ILE A 152 4.06 -0.76 -9.51
C ILE A 152 4.63 0.04 -10.67
N GLY A 153 3.97 -0.04 -11.82
CA GLY A 153 4.27 0.65 -13.07
C GLY A 153 5.17 -0.13 -14.01
N ILE A 154 6.04 -1.00 -13.50
CA ILE A 154 7.03 -1.73 -14.31
C ILE A 154 6.44 -3.04 -14.83
N ILE A 155 5.89 -3.85 -13.92
CA ILE A 155 5.36 -5.18 -14.24
C ILE A 155 3.91 -5.02 -14.69
N LYS A 156 3.55 -5.57 -15.85
CA LYS A 156 2.18 -5.45 -16.39
C LYS A 156 1.12 -6.01 -15.43
N ASN A 157 1.41 -7.17 -14.83
CA ASN A 157 0.57 -7.81 -13.83
C ASN A 157 1.41 -8.04 -12.56
N PRO A 158 1.53 -7.05 -11.68
CA PRO A 158 2.34 -7.19 -10.47
C PRO A 158 1.65 -8.14 -9.49
N ASP A 159 2.44 -8.91 -8.75
CA ASP A 159 1.93 -9.72 -7.66
C ASP A 159 1.52 -8.83 -6.49
N VAL A 160 0.23 -8.51 -6.40
CA VAL A 160 -0.35 -7.69 -5.33
C VAL A 160 -0.72 -8.59 -4.14
N LEU A 161 0.00 -8.43 -3.03
CA LEU A 161 -0.44 -8.99 -1.76
C LEU A 161 -1.64 -8.20 -1.27
N SER A 162 -2.69 -8.88 -0.83
CA SER A 162 -3.91 -8.23 -0.36
C SER A 162 -4.65 -9.09 0.66
N GLY A 163 -5.45 -8.43 1.48
CA GLY A 163 -6.25 -9.07 2.50
C GLY A 163 -7.02 -8.05 3.32
N SER A 164 -7.64 -8.53 4.39
CA SER A 164 -8.30 -7.65 5.34
C SER A 164 -8.30 -8.23 6.74
N ILE A 165 -8.62 -7.38 7.70
CA ILE A 165 -8.77 -7.74 9.10
C ILE A 165 -10.00 -7.04 9.68
N SER A 166 -10.75 -7.75 10.53
CA SER A 166 -11.85 -7.13 11.26
C SER A 166 -11.34 -6.10 12.26
N THR A 167 -11.99 -4.94 12.31
CA THR A 167 -11.71 -3.89 13.31
C THR A 167 -12.06 -4.34 14.72
N LYS A 168 -12.90 -5.37 14.94
CA LYS A 168 -13.29 -5.82 16.29
C LYS A 168 -12.05 -6.07 17.17
N LYS A 169 -11.91 -5.28 18.24
CA LYS A 169 -10.77 -5.31 19.19
C LYS A 169 -9.39 -5.06 18.55
N LEU A 170 -9.36 -4.51 17.34
CA LEU A 170 -8.15 -4.00 16.69
C LEU A 170 -7.79 -2.66 17.33
N GLN A 171 -6.57 -2.55 17.84
CA GLN A 171 -6.08 -1.33 18.49
C GLN A 171 -5.20 -0.53 17.53
N GLN A 172 -4.36 -1.22 16.77
CA GLN A 172 -3.33 -0.59 15.94
C GLN A 172 -2.98 -1.47 14.75
N ILE A 173 -2.63 -0.82 13.66
CA ILE A 173 -1.96 -1.42 12.51
C ILE A 173 -0.58 -0.77 12.38
N GLU A 174 0.46 -1.56 12.24
CA GLU A 174 1.82 -1.11 11.95
C GLU A 174 2.18 -1.50 10.52
N ILE A 175 2.51 -0.50 9.71
CA ILE A 175 3.19 -0.71 8.43
C ILE A 175 4.65 -0.42 8.64
N LYS A 176 5.50 -1.34 8.23
CA LYS A 176 6.95 -1.14 8.25
C LYS A 176 7.47 -1.27 6.85
N SER A 177 8.52 -0.52 6.57
CA SER A 177 9.33 -0.73 5.39
C SER A 177 10.77 -0.69 5.82
N VAL A 178 11.42 -1.84 5.65
CA VAL A 178 12.83 -2.02 5.92
C VAL A 178 13.57 -1.83 4.60
N PHE A 179 14.78 -1.28 4.66
CA PHE A 179 15.74 -1.29 3.55
C PHE A 179 17.16 -1.22 4.12
N GLY A 180 17.97 -2.25 3.86
CA GLY A 180 19.24 -2.48 4.53
C GLY A 180 19.11 -2.43 6.06
N GLN A 181 19.89 -1.55 6.70
CA GLN A 181 19.90 -1.33 8.15
C GLN A 181 18.85 -0.29 8.61
N TYR A 182 18.11 0.29 7.66
CA TYR A 182 17.18 1.38 7.94
C TYR A 182 15.76 0.83 7.99
N GLU A 183 15.15 0.97 9.16
CA GLU A 183 13.75 0.66 9.37
C GLU A 183 12.95 1.96 9.47
N SER A 184 11.88 2.06 8.69
CA SER A 184 10.86 3.08 8.88
C SER A 184 9.57 2.40 9.29
N VAL A 185 9.00 2.86 10.40
CA VAL A 185 7.78 2.32 10.99
C VAL A 185 6.72 3.39 10.98
N TRP A 186 5.55 3.02 10.48
CA TRP A 186 4.35 3.83 10.48
C TRP A 186 3.28 3.13 11.28
N GLU A 187 2.79 3.83 12.29
CA GLU A 187 1.77 3.34 13.19
C GLU A 187 0.46 4.02 12.78
N CYS A 188 -0.50 3.21 12.37
CA CYS A 188 -1.87 3.64 12.11
C CYS A 188 -2.73 3.22 13.30
N GLN A 189 -3.03 4.18 14.17
CA GLN A 189 -3.95 3.97 15.28
C GLN A 189 -5.37 3.99 14.75
N ILE A 190 -6.12 2.93 15.04
CA ILE A 190 -7.53 2.82 14.67
C ILE A 190 -8.32 3.50 15.80
N SER A 191 -8.63 4.78 15.62
CA SER A 191 -9.40 5.56 16.60
C SER A 191 -10.90 5.41 16.36
N ASP A 192 -11.57 4.96 17.42
CA ASP A 192 -13.00 4.86 17.72
C ASP A 192 -13.94 4.13 16.74
N PHE A 193 -14.82 3.34 17.36
CA PHE A 193 -15.98 2.63 16.82
C PHE A 193 -17.24 3.43 17.12
#